data_AF-A0A4Y9FKE3-F1
#
_entry.id   AF-A0A4Y9FKE3-F1
#
_cell.length_a   1.000
_cell.length_b   1.000
_cell.length_c   1.000
_cell.angle_alpha   90.00
_cell.angle_beta   90.00
_cell.angle_gamma   90.00
#
_symmetry.space_group_name_H-M   'P 1'
#
loop_
_entity.id
_entity.type
_entity.pdbx_description
1 polymer ?
#
loop_
_entity_poly.entity_id
_entity_poly.type
_entity_poly.pdbx_seq_one_letter_code
_entity_poly.pdbx_strand_id
1 'polypeptide(L)'
;MKIIMIAYMSLYLLVTLLAAAYSYLKTRRMNRLCLFLTLGTCLLLLATLISYSQGYHPLQMVGFAVGFTLISSLFLYNGTREGAQFAYTFLFSAGRFLLHLQFLILLYIFR
;
A
#
# COMPACT_ATOMS: atom_id res chain seq x y z
N MET A 1 14.04 14.24 -8.93
CA MET A 1 13.44 12.89 -9.03
C MET A 1 12.99 12.33 -7.68
N LYS A 2 13.79 12.42 -6.59
CA LYS A 2 13.35 12.04 -5.22
C LYS A 2 12.00 12.67 -4.80
N ILE A 3 11.77 13.94 -5.13
CA ILE A 3 10.53 14.67 -4.79
C ILE A 3 9.29 14.04 -5.45
N ILE A 4 9.40 13.59 -6.71
CA ILE A 4 8.29 12.96 -7.44
C ILE A 4 7.93 11.62 -6.78
N MET A 5 8.96 10.84 -6.42
CA MET A 5 8.78 9.56 -5.76
C MET A 5 8.18 9.70 -4.35
N ILE A 6 8.62 10.72 -3.59
CA ILE A 6 8.06 11.04 -2.28
C ILE A 6 6.60 11.50 -2.41
N ALA A 7 6.30 12.38 -3.37
CA ALA A 7 4.94 12.85 -3.62
C ALA A 7 4.00 11.70 -4.00
N TYR A 8 4.45 10.81 -4.88
CA TYR A 8 3.66 9.65 -5.29
C TYR A 8 3.46 8.67 -4.12
N MET A 9 4.50 8.34 -3.34
CA MET A 9 4.38 7.47 -2.17
C MET A 9 3.44 8.04 -1.13
N SER A 10 3.50 9.36 -0.90
CA SER A 10 2.62 10.06 0.02
C SER A 10 1.17 10.00 -0.45
N LEU A 11 0.93 10.15 -1.75
CA LEU A 11 -0.40 10.02 -2.35
C LEU A 11 -0.92 8.58 -2.25
N TYR A 12 -0.07 7.59 -2.49
CA TYR A 12 -0.41 6.17 -2.29
C TYR A 12 -0.81 5.87 -0.85
N LEU A 13 -0.04 6.35 0.13
CA LEU A 13 -0.33 6.23 1.55
C LEU A 13 -1.69 6.85 1.89
N LEU A 14 -1.95 8.06 1.38
CA LEU A 14 -3.18 8.80 1.64
C LEU A 14 -4.41 8.09 1.04
N VAL A 15 -4.31 7.59 -0.20
CA VAL A 15 -5.36 6.78 -0.83
C VAL A 15 -5.59 5.48 -0.07
N THR A 16 -4.53 4.81 0.38
CA THR A 16 -4.63 3.55 1.14
C THR A 16 -5.30 3.77 2.49
N LEU A 17 -4.94 4.84 3.20
CA LEU A 17 -5.57 5.27 4.46
C LEU A 17 -7.05 5.60 4.26
N LEU A 18 -7.39 6.37 3.23
CA LEU A 18 -8.78 6.69 2.88
C LEU A 18 -9.59 5.43 2.56
N ALA A 19 -9.03 4.51 1.78
CA ALA A 19 -9.68 3.25 1.44
C ALA A 19 -9.91 2.36 2.68
N ALA A 20 -8.91 2.27 3.57
CA ALA A 20 -9.00 1.54 4.82
C ALA A 20 -10.03 2.17 5.79
N ALA A 21 -10.01 3.51 5.93
CA ALA A 21 -10.96 4.25 6.75
C ALA A 21 -12.39 4.15 6.22
N TYR A 22 -12.58 4.26 4.91
CA TYR A 22 -13.87 4.07 4.24
C TYR A 22 -14.39 2.64 4.45
N SER A 23 -13.52 1.64 4.32
CA SER A 23 -13.87 0.24 4.54
C SER A 23 -14.26 -0.07 5.99
N TYR A 24 -13.70 0.66 6.96
CA TYR A 24 -14.00 0.48 8.38
C TYR A 24 -15.24 1.26 8.83
N LEU A 25 -15.31 2.56 8.51
CA LEU A 25 -16.36 3.45 9.00
C LEU A 25 -17.69 3.24 8.28
N LYS A 26 -17.66 3.19 6.94
CA LYS A 26 -18.90 3.25 6.15
C LYS A 26 -19.46 1.89 5.82
N THR A 27 -18.60 0.97 5.40
CA THR A 27 -19.06 -0.38 5.05
C THR A 27 -19.03 -1.35 6.24
N ARG A 28 -18.35 -1.02 7.35
CA ARG A 28 -18.13 -1.90 8.53
C ARG A 28 -17.56 -3.29 8.17
N ARG A 29 -16.96 -3.41 6.97
CA ARG A 29 -16.45 -4.68 6.42
C ARG A 29 -15.14 -5.11 7.05
N MET A 30 -14.34 -4.12 7.45
CA MET A 30 -12.99 -4.37 7.92
C MET A 30 -12.97 -4.70 9.42
N ASN A 31 -12.50 -5.90 9.76
CA ASN A 31 -12.27 -6.29 11.14
C ASN A 31 -11.22 -5.37 11.79
N ARG A 32 -11.37 -5.04 13.08
CA ARG A 32 -10.44 -4.17 13.83
C ARG A 32 -8.98 -4.61 13.67
N LEU A 33 -8.74 -5.93 13.65
CA LEU A 33 -7.41 -6.51 13.48
C LEU A 33 -6.82 -6.24 12.08
N CYS A 34 -7.64 -6.30 11.02
CA CYS A 34 -7.21 -5.95 9.67
C CYS A 34 -6.92 -4.45 9.54
N LEU A 35 -7.70 -3.61 10.22
CA LEU A 35 -7.42 -2.16 10.30
C LEU A 35 -6.10 -1.87 11.01
N PHE A 36 -5.84 -2.48 12.16
CA PHE A 36 -4.57 -2.33 12.87
C PHE A 36 -3.38 -2.80 12.03
N LEU A 37 -3.50 -3.94 11.35
CA LEU A 37 -2.45 -4.43 10.45
C LEU A 37 -2.22 -3.47 9.28
N THR A 38 -3.29 -2.94 8.68
CA THR A 38 -3.19 -2.00 7.56
C THR A 38 -2.52 -0.69 8.01
N LEU A 39 -2.88 -0.17 9.18
CA LEU A 39 -2.24 0.99 9.79
C LEU A 39 -0.77 0.72 10.11
N GLY A 40 -0.44 -0.46 10.65
CA GLY A 40 0.94 -0.89 10.91
C GLY A 40 1.78 -0.94 9.63
N THR A 41 1.23 -1.47 8.54
CA THR A 41 1.91 -1.48 7.24
C THR A 41 2.07 -0.09 6.63
N CYS A 42 1.09 0.81 6.81
CA CYS A 42 1.23 2.21 6.40
C CYS A 42 2.33 2.92 7.21
N LEU A 43 2.41 2.69 8.52
CA LEU A 43 3.50 3.20 9.36
C LEU A 43 4.87 2.68 8.90
N LEU A 44 4.96 1.40 8.56
CA LEU A 44 6.19 0.80 8.03
C LEU A 44 6.59 1.45 6.71
N LEU A 45 5.66 1.63 5.76
CA LEU A 45 5.92 2.35 4.51
C LEU A 45 6.35 3.80 4.73
N LEU A 46 5.72 4.50 5.68
CA LEU A 46 6.06 5.87 6.03
C LEU A 46 7.49 5.96 6.59
N ALA A 47 7.85 5.07 7.52
CA ALA A 47 9.20 4.98 8.06
C ALA A 47 10.23 4.69 6.96
N THR A 48 9.91 3.74 6.07
CA THR A 48 10.77 3.39 4.92
C THR A 48 10.95 4.59 3.97
N LEU A 49 9.89 5.38 3.76
CA LEU A 49 9.91 6.60 2.95
C LEU A 49 10.75 7.70 3.58
N ILE A 50 10.64 7.90 4.89
CA ILE A 50 11.47 8.86 5.64
C ILE A 50 12.94 8.46 5.52
N SER A 51 13.28 7.19 5.73
CA SER A 51 14.65 6.70 5.57
C SER A 51 15.16 6.87 4.12
N TYR A 52 14.33 6.60 3.11
CA TYR A 52 14.69 6.82 1.70
C TYR A 52 14.94 8.31 1.38
N SER A 53 14.17 9.21 2.01
CA SER A 53 14.35 10.66 1.82
C SER A 53 15.74 11.10 2.28
N GLN A 54 16.23 10.57 3.40
CA GLN A 54 17.52 10.91 4.01
C GLN A 54 18.71 10.28 3.27
N GLY A 55 18.57 9.05 2.77
CA GLY A 55 19.64 8.36 2.05
C GLY A 55 19.17 7.03 1.47
N TYR A 56 19.62 6.70 0.27
CA TYR A 56 19.21 5.45 -0.39
C TYR A 56 19.96 4.24 0.20
N HIS A 57 19.20 3.21 0.59
CA HIS A 57 19.76 1.93 1.02
C HIS A 57 18.93 0.76 0.44
N PRO A 58 19.55 -0.33 -0.05
CA PRO A 58 18.84 -1.46 -0.66
C PRO A 58 17.81 -2.14 0.28
N LEU A 59 18.01 -2.07 1.60
CA LEU A 59 17.03 -2.53 2.60
C LEU A 59 15.68 -1.79 2.51
N GLN A 60 15.67 -0.55 2.03
CA GLN A 60 14.44 0.23 1.88
C GLN A 60 13.58 -0.31 0.74
N MET A 61 14.19 -0.85 -0.33
CA MET A 61 13.44 -1.54 -1.39
C MET A 61 12.68 -2.75 -0.85
N VAL A 62 13.31 -3.51 0.06
CA VAL A 62 12.67 -4.64 0.72
C VAL A 62 11.51 -4.16 1.60
N GLY A 63 11.72 -3.08 2.37
CA GLY A 63 10.66 -2.46 3.18
C GLY A 63 9.46 -2.02 2.35
N PHE A 64 9.70 -1.37 1.21
CA PHE A 64 8.64 -1.00 0.27
C PHE A 64 7.92 -2.23 -0.27
N ALA A 65 8.65 -3.22 -0.80
CA ALA A 65 8.06 -4.43 -1.37
C ALA A 65 7.22 -5.22 -0.36
N VAL A 66 7.70 -5.35 0.89
CA VAL A 66 6.99 -6.04 1.97
C VAL A 66 5.73 -5.26 2.38
N GLY A 67 5.85 -3.95 2.63
CA GLY A 67 4.71 -3.11 3.01
C GLY A 67 3.61 -3.12 1.94
N PHE A 68 4.03 -3.07 0.67
CA PHE A 68 3.17 -3.17 -0.50
C PHE A 68 2.46 -4.52 -0.63
N THR A 69 3.19 -5.61 -0.47
CA THR A 69 2.63 -6.98 -0.51
C THR A 69 1.62 -7.19 0.62
N LEU A 70 1.93 -6.73 1.83
CA LEU A 70 1.05 -6.86 2.99
C LEU A 70 -0.23 -6.04 2.82
N ILE A 71 -0.15 -4.79 2.37
CA ILE A 71 -1.34 -3.97 2.10
C ILE A 71 -2.22 -4.63 1.02
N SER A 72 -1.61 -5.15 -0.05
CA SER A 72 -2.37 -5.86 -1.09
C SER A 72 -3.09 -7.08 -0.52
N SER A 73 -2.37 -7.90 0.25
CA SER A 73 -2.90 -9.13 0.85
C SER A 73 -4.03 -8.87 1.85
N LEU A 74 -3.89 -7.84 2.70
CA LEU A 74 -4.90 -7.48 3.71
C LEU A 74 -6.20 -7.01 3.05
N PHE A 75 -6.10 -6.21 1.98
CA PHE A 75 -7.28 -5.78 1.26
C PHE A 75 -7.92 -6.90 0.42
N LEU A 76 -7.11 -7.78 -0.17
CA LEU A 76 -7.61 -8.97 -0.86
C LEU A 76 -8.38 -9.86 0.11
N TYR A 77 -7.79 -10.16 1.27
CA TYR A 77 -8.40 -10.95 2.34
C TYR A 77 -9.74 -10.35 2.80
N ASN A 78 -9.78 -9.01 2.95
CA ASN A 78 -11.00 -8.30 3.31
C ASN A 78 -12.08 -8.41 2.22
N GLY A 79 -11.71 -8.38 0.93
CA GLY A 79 -12.66 -8.50 -0.18
C GLY A 79 -13.13 -9.93 -0.48
N THR A 80 -12.29 -10.95 -0.27
CA THR A 80 -12.67 -12.36 -0.47
C THR A 80 -13.68 -12.87 0.55
N ARG A 81 -13.79 -12.22 1.71
CA ARG A 81 -14.62 -12.67 2.83
C ARG A 81 -16.13 -12.48 2.62
N GLU A 82 -16.55 -11.70 1.62
CA GLU A 82 -17.95 -11.29 1.44
C GLU A 82 -18.67 -11.84 0.20
N GLY A 83 -18.03 -12.60 -0.70
CA GLY A 83 -18.69 -13.01 -1.95
C GLY A 83 -19.16 -11.84 -2.84
N ALA A 84 -18.79 -10.60 -2.49
CA ALA A 84 -19.16 -9.38 -3.19
C ALA A 84 -18.18 -9.14 -4.35
N GLN A 85 -18.70 -9.23 -5.57
CA GLN A 85 -18.09 -8.87 -6.86
C GLN A 85 -16.56 -8.94 -6.88
N PHE A 86 -16.05 -10.18 -6.97
CA PHE A 86 -14.66 -10.53 -7.26
C PHE A 86 -14.01 -9.56 -8.24
N ALA A 87 -14.74 -9.11 -9.27
CA ALA A 87 -14.31 -8.12 -10.25
C ALA A 87 -13.83 -6.79 -9.65
N TYR A 88 -14.51 -6.19 -8.66
CA TYR A 88 -14.08 -4.93 -8.05
C TYR A 88 -12.87 -5.12 -7.14
N THR A 89 -12.86 -6.17 -6.32
CA THR A 89 -11.70 -6.50 -5.47
C THR A 89 -10.48 -6.85 -6.33
N PHE A 90 -10.69 -7.58 -7.42
CA PHE A 90 -9.69 -7.90 -8.41
C PHE A 90 -9.21 -6.66 -9.16
N LEU A 91 -10.09 -5.76 -9.62
CA LEU A 91 -9.69 -4.51 -10.27
C LEU A 91 -8.86 -3.63 -9.32
N PHE A 92 -9.26 -3.55 -8.05
CA PHE A 92 -8.57 -2.75 -7.05
C PHE A 92 -7.23 -3.38 -6.62
N SER A 93 -7.13 -4.71 -6.67
CA SER A 93 -5.90 -5.46 -6.43
C SER A 93 -4.96 -5.42 -7.65
N ALA A 94 -5.47 -5.56 -8.86
CA ALA A 94 -4.75 -5.44 -10.13
C ALA A 94 -4.27 -4.01 -10.37
N GLY A 95 -5.10 -3.01 -10.08
CA GLY A 95 -4.70 -1.61 -10.05
C GLY A 95 -3.56 -1.38 -9.05
N ARG A 96 -3.65 -1.95 -7.85
CA ARG A 96 -2.54 -1.91 -6.88
C ARG A 96 -1.28 -2.66 -7.33
N PHE A 97 -1.43 -3.78 -8.00
CA PHE A 97 -0.32 -4.54 -8.55
C PHE A 97 0.41 -3.75 -9.65
N LEU A 98 -0.34 -3.05 -10.52
CA LEU A 98 0.23 -2.13 -11.50
C LEU A 98 0.97 -0.96 -10.84
N LEU A 99 0.43 -0.39 -9.76
CA LEU A 99 1.11 0.65 -8.97
C LEU A 99 2.40 0.12 -8.31
N HIS A 100 2.39 -1.11 -7.79
CA HIS A 100 3.58 -1.76 -7.21
C HIS A 100 4.64 -2.07 -8.25
N LEU A 101 4.23 -2.55 -9.42
CA LEU A 101 5.12 -2.81 -10.55
C LEU A 101 5.74 -1.51 -11.06
N GLN A 102 4.94 -0.45 -11.21
CA GLN A 102 5.45 0.89 -11.52
C GLN A 102 6.44 1.36 -10.46
N PHE A 103 6.17 1.10 -9.17
CA PHE A 103 7.10 1.49 -8.11
C PHE A 103 8.43 0.76 -8.15
N LEU A 104 8.43 -0.55 -8.40
CA LEU A 104 9.64 -1.34 -8.61
C LEU A 104 10.45 -0.84 -9.81
N ILE A 105 9.77 -0.51 -10.91
CA ILE A 105 10.39 0.04 -12.12
C ILE A 105 10.98 1.43 -11.85
N LEU A 106 10.24 2.32 -11.18
CA LEU A 106 10.74 3.64 -10.77
C LEU A 106 11.96 3.50 -9.84
N LEU A 107 11.86 2.69 -8.79
CA LEU A 107 12.97 2.45 -7.86
C LEU A 107 14.22 1.87 -8.54
N TYR A 108 14.04 1.03 -9.56
CA TYR A 108 15.15 0.47 -10.34
C TYR A 108 15.79 1.48 -11.30
N ILE A 109 14.97 2.29 -12.00
CA ILE A 109 15.44 3.32 -12.94
C ILE A 109 16.10 4.51 -12.20
N PHE A 110 15.69 4.80 -10.97
CA PHE A 110 16.19 5.93 -10.17
C PHE A 110 17.31 5.56 -9.18
N ARG A 111 17.94 4.39 -9.34
CA ARG A 111 19.28 4.12 -8.78
C ARG A 111 20.28 5.14 -9.33
#